data_AF-A0A1V2QLG3-F1
#
_entry.id   AF-A0A1V2QLG3-F1
#
_cell.length_a   1.000
_cell.length_b   1.000
_cell.length_c   1.000
_cell.angle_alpha   90.00
_cell.angle_beta   90.00
_cell.angle_gamma   90.00
#
_symmetry.space_group_name_H-M   'P 1'
#
loop_
_entity.id
_entity.type
_entity.pdbx_description
1 polymer ?
#
loop_
_entity_poly.entity_id
_entity_poly.type
_entity_poly.pdbx_seq_one_letter_code
_entity_poly.pdbx_strand_id
1 'polypeptide(L)'
;MKVRSVWAVAAIVASASFAVALPASAGLTTYCEGEAGAVSVPGDLRVGATKSCVLTDVTVTGTVTVEAGASLVVTGGTFNGNVTVLDDGFLDAQGTTLKGSLTSTDGFGFYLAGGTKVGAVKVSSDKFPDRGTYAYLNGATVDGDFTAGVGEVYAEAVSFNGNVTGTNVAYVDLVNSVVAKDITVTGAKLGAVACASEFYGNASYTGNSKALQIGANGPVVGCEQASYWAGDLTVSGNKADVHVSNNIVRGNLSGADNDPAPTGSNNRVRGTVSGQFEDLAPETASRGAAATHERSADVDGRRGAAKAAAHATGPADL
;
A
#
# COMPACT_ATOMS: atom_id res chain seq x y z
N MET A 1 66.87 63.56 -39.90
CA MET A 1 67.17 63.33 -38.46
C MET A 1 66.41 62.08 -38.00
N LYS A 2 67.16 61.12 -37.43
CA LYS A 2 66.76 60.05 -36.49
C LYS A 2 65.67 59.05 -36.91
N VAL A 3 66.17 57.87 -37.30
CA VAL A 3 65.59 56.53 -37.14
C VAL A 3 65.06 56.33 -35.72
N ARG A 4 63.92 55.63 -35.57
CA ARG A 4 63.67 54.68 -34.47
C ARG A 4 62.51 53.73 -34.78
N SER A 5 62.92 52.50 -35.06
CA SER A 5 62.16 51.25 -35.05
C SER A 5 61.60 50.94 -33.66
N VAL A 6 60.34 50.49 -33.57
CA VAL A 6 59.85 49.68 -32.44
C VAL A 6 58.90 48.58 -32.95
N TRP A 7 59.30 47.38 -32.57
CA TRP A 7 58.80 46.03 -32.72
C TRP A 7 57.29 45.81 -32.54
N ALA A 8 56.75 44.96 -33.42
CA ALA A 8 55.48 44.27 -33.25
C ALA A 8 55.59 43.19 -32.17
N VAL A 9 54.61 43.12 -31.28
CA VAL A 9 54.37 41.96 -30.41
C VAL A 9 52.91 41.54 -30.64
N ALA A 10 52.72 40.52 -31.47
CA ALA A 10 51.43 39.84 -31.62
C ALA A 10 51.34 38.78 -30.50
N ALA A 11 50.54 39.05 -29.47
CA ALA A 11 50.20 38.07 -28.45
C ALA A 11 49.05 37.19 -28.97
N ILE A 12 49.36 35.98 -29.44
CA ILE A 12 48.35 34.94 -29.70
C ILE A 12 47.99 34.33 -28.35
N VAL A 13 46.83 34.69 -27.81
CA VAL A 13 46.21 33.98 -26.68
C VAL A 13 45.44 32.81 -27.27
N ALA A 14 46.03 31.61 -27.21
CA ALA A 14 45.32 30.37 -27.50
C ALA A 14 44.37 30.07 -26.34
N SER A 15 43.13 30.52 -26.44
CA SER A 15 42.04 30.13 -25.55
C SER A 15 41.72 28.64 -25.78
N ALA A 16 42.26 27.77 -24.93
CA ALA A 16 41.90 26.37 -24.86
C ALA A 16 40.49 26.26 -24.25
N SER A 17 39.49 26.14 -25.11
CA SER A 17 38.12 25.82 -24.73
C SER A 17 38.08 24.38 -24.21
N PHE A 18 38.14 24.18 -22.90
CA PHE A 18 37.80 22.89 -22.29
C PHE A 18 36.30 22.66 -22.46
N ALA A 19 35.93 21.88 -23.48
CA ALA A 19 34.60 21.31 -23.58
C ALA A 19 34.46 20.23 -22.49
N VAL A 20 33.91 20.59 -21.35
CA VAL A 20 33.47 19.63 -20.34
C VAL A 20 32.23 18.93 -20.92
N ALA A 21 32.41 17.74 -21.47
CA ALA A 21 31.30 16.85 -21.76
C ALA A 21 30.68 16.44 -20.43
N LEU A 22 29.65 17.15 -19.98
CA LEU A 22 28.77 16.65 -18.94
C LEU A 22 28.19 15.33 -19.46
N PRO A 23 28.21 14.23 -18.69
CA PRO A 23 27.50 13.03 -19.08
C PRO A 23 26.02 13.41 -19.13
N ALA A 24 25.47 13.55 -20.33
CA ALA A 24 24.04 13.64 -20.53
C ALA A 24 23.48 12.22 -20.31
N SER A 25 23.26 11.85 -19.05
CA SER A 25 22.40 10.72 -18.73
C SER A 25 20.96 11.17 -18.98
N ALA A 26 20.56 11.25 -20.25
CA ALA A 26 19.16 11.25 -20.59
C ALA A 26 18.62 9.88 -20.13
N GLY A 27 17.91 9.87 -19.00
CA GLY A 27 17.22 8.66 -18.54
C GLY A 27 16.28 8.23 -19.66
N LEU A 28 16.52 7.05 -20.22
CA LEU A 28 15.64 6.50 -21.24
C LEU A 28 14.29 6.21 -20.58
N THR A 29 13.23 6.84 -21.10
CA THR A 29 11.85 6.53 -20.70
C THR A 29 11.24 5.66 -21.78
N THR A 30 10.91 4.43 -21.42
CA THR A 30 10.22 3.47 -22.27
C THR A 30 8.73 3.53 -21.97
N TYR A 31 7.90 3.59 -23.02
CA TYR A 31 6.45 3.57 -22.88
C TYR A 31 5.92 2.17 -23.17
N CYS A 32 5.13 1.61 -22.25
CA CYS A 32 4.47 0.33 -22.45
C CYS A 32 3.01 0.52 -22.84
N GLU A 33 2.64 -0.11 -23.95
CA GLU A 33 1.27 -0.35 -24.38
C GLU A 33 1.23 -1.73 -25.04
N GLY A 34 0.39 -2.64 -24.54
CA GLY A 34 0.34 -4.02 -25.03
C GLY A 34 0.99 -5.04 -24.09
N GLU A 35 1.49 -6.14 -24.66
CA GLU A 35 2.02 -7.27 -23.92
C GLU A 35 3.53 -7.46 -24.16
N ALA A 36 4.30 -7.69 -23.11
CA ALA A 36 5.70 -8.06 -23.23
C ALA A 36 6.11 -9.05 -22.13
N GLY A 37 7.15 -9.84 -22.41
CA GLY A 37 7.69 -10.73 -21.40
C GLY A 37 9.13 -11.16 -21.63
N ALA A 38 9.78 -11.60 -20.56
CA ALA A 38 11.19 -12.02 -20.53
C ALA A 38 12.17 -10.98 -21.09
N VAL A 39 11.87 -9.69 -20.91
CA VAL A 39 12.71 -8.57 -21.35
C VAL A 39 13.22 -7.74 -20.18
N SER A 40 14.28 -6.97 -20.43
CA SER A 40 14.81 -5.99 -19.48
C SER A 40 14.67 -4.60 -20.07
N VAL A 41 13.90 -3.74 -19.41
CA VAL A 41 13.73 -2.33 -19.77
C VAL A 41 14.83 -1.50 -19.11
N PRO A 42 15.76 -0.91 -19.88
CA PRO A 42 16.74 0.01 -19.33
C PRO A 42 16.09 1.37 -19.07
N GLY A 43 16.18 1.86 -17.83
CA GLY A 43 15.63 3.16 -17.44
C GLY A 43 14.19 3.07 -16.96
N ASP A 44 13.48 4.19 -17.10
CA ASP A 44 12.14 4.36 -16.58
C ASP A 44 11.10 3.71 -17.49
N LEU A 45 10.07 3.11 -16.91
CA LEU A 45 8.90 2.58 -17.60
C LEU A 45 7.67 3.45 -17.32
N ARG A 46 6.95 3.85 -18.36
CA ARG A 46 5.66 4.53 -18.26
C ARG A 46 4.58 3.74 -18.96
N VAL A 47 3.49 3.44 -18.27
CA VAL A 47 2.24 3.05 -18.94
C VAL A 47 1.47 4.33 -19.20
N GLY A 48 1.35 4.70 -20.48
CA GLY A 48 0.74 5.95 -20.90
C GLY A 48 -0.71 6.07 -20.43
N ALA A 49 -1.20 7.30 -20.25
CA ALA A 49 -2.56 7.56 -19.77
C ALA A 49 -3.61 6.76 -20.57
N THR A 50 -4.57 6.16 -19.86
CA THR A 50 -5.64 5.29 -20.40
C THR A 50 -5.17 4.03 -21.14
N LYS A 51 -3.87 3.73 -21.13
CA LYS A 51 -3.29 2.55 -21.79
C LYS A 51 -3.20 1.37 -20.83
N SER A 52 -3.10 0.18 -21.42
CA SER A 52 -2.92 -1.06 -20.69
C SER A 52 -1.61 -1.73 -21.09
N CYS A 53 -0.88 -2.20 -20.08
CA CYS A 53 0.38 -2.89 -20.22
C CYS A 53 0.33 -4.20 -19.42
N VAL A 54 0.66 -5.31 -20.07
CA VAL A 54 0.80 -6.62 -19.43
C VAL A 54 2.25 -7.08 -19.54
N LEU A 55 2.88 -7.32 -18.40
CA LEU A 55 4.27 -7.75 -18.31
C LEU A 55 4.38 -9.14 -17.68
N THR A 56 5.19 -10.00 -18.26
CA THR A 56 5.52 -11.32 -17.69
C THR A 56 7.02 -11.50 -17.58
N ASP A 57 7.54 -11.76 -16.38
CA ASP A 57 8.99 -11.97 -16.15
C ASP A 57 9.87 -10.82 -16.68
N VAL A 58 9.42 -9.57 -16.49
CA VAL A 58 10.12 -8.36 -16.94
C VAL A 58 10.94 -7.72 -15.82
N THR A 59 12.14 -7.26 -16.14
CA THR A 59 12.96 -6.44 -15.25
C THR A 59 12.96 -4.98 -15.70
N VAL A 60 12.66 -4.05 -14.80
CA VAL A 60 12.77 -2.59 -15.05
C VAL A 60 13.85 -2.02 -14.14
N THR A 61 14.85 -1.35 -14.72
CA THR A 61 15.99 -0.83 -13.94
C THR A 61 15.73 0.54 -13.31
N GLY A 62 14.87 1.36 -13.91
CA GLY A 62 14.44 2.66 -13.40
C GLY A 62 13.12 2.59 -12.64
N THR A 63 12.44 3.73 -12.61
CA THR A 63 11.13 3.90 -11.97
C THR A 63 10.01 3.42 -12.87
N VAL A 64 8.87 3.06 -12.28
CA VAL A 64 7.66 2.67 -13.00
C VAL A 64 6.56 3.67 -12.68
N THR A 65 5.92 4.23 -13.71
CA THR A 65 4.76 5.10 -13.55
C THR A 65 3.57 4.54 -14.32
N VAL A 66 2.48 4.31 -13.61
CA VAL A 66 1.16 4.03 -14.18
C VAL A 66 0.42 5.37 -14.23
N GLU A 67 0.28 5.93 -15.43
CA GLU A 67 -0.35 7.24 -15.61
C GLU A 67 -1.87 7.21 -15.40
N ALA A 68 -2.50 8.37 -15.57
CA ALA A 68 -3.91 8.52 -15.28
C ALA A 68 -4.79 7.57 -16.10
N GLY A 69 -5.67 6.83 -15.44
CA GLY A 69 -6.54 5.81 -16.04
C GLY A 69 -5.82 4.62 -16.66
N ALA A 70 -4.49 4.54 -16.53
CA ALA A 70 -3.70 3.46 -17.10
C ALA A 70 -3.77 2.19 -16.22
N SER A 71 -3.45 1.04 -16.81
CA SER A 71 -3.43 -0.23 -16.10
C SER A 71 -2.13 -0.98 -16.36
N LEU A 72 -1.43 -1.37 -15.30
CA LEU A 72 -0.27 -2.25 -15.35
C LEU A 72 -0.60 -3.57 -14.66
N VAL A 73 -0.54 -4.66 -15.41
CA VAL A 73 -0.64 -6.03 -14.89
C VAL A 73 0.70 -6.71 -15.05
N VAL A 74 1.32 -7.15 -13.95
CA VAL A 74 2.64 -7.79 -13.96
C VAL A 74 2.63 -9.13 -13.24
N THR A 75 3.20 -10.14 -13.88
CA THR A 75 3.45 -11.47 -13.29
C THR A 75 4.95 -11.75 -13.31
N GLY A 76 5.54 -12.11 -12.17
CA GLY A 76 6.95 -12.54 -12.10
C GLY A 76 8.00 -11.46 -12.36
N GLY A 77 7.67 -10.16 -12.24
CA GLY A 77 8.59 -9.07 -12.57
C GLY A 77 9.59 -8.67 -11.48
N THR A 78 10.58 -7.85 -11.83
CA THR A 78 11.45 -7.14 -10.87
C THR A 78 11.56 -5.65 -11.23
N PHE A 79 11.05 -4.77 -10.38
CA PHE A 79 11.17 -3.32 -10.55
C PHE A 79 12.18 -2.79 -9.53
N ASN A 80 13.30 -2.26 -10.02
CA ASN A 80 14.40 -1.80 -9.16
C ASN A 80 14.16 -0.40 -8.58
N GLY A 81 13.39 0.45 -9.26
CA GLY A 81 13.00 1.77 -8.79
C GLY A 81 11.68 1.80 -8.04
N ASN A 82 11.21 3.02 -7.77
CA ASN A 82 9.89 3.26 -7.19
C ASN A 82 8.79 3.01 -8.22
N VAL A 83 7.61 2.62 -7.73
CA VAL A 83 6.39 2.48 -8.51
C VAL A 83 5.42 3.58 -8.10
N THR A 84 4.90 4.32 -9.07
CA THR A 84 3.90 5.38 -8.86
C THR A 84 2.63 5.05 -9.65
N VAL A 85 1.49 5.04 -8.98
CA VAL A 85 0.16 4.89 -9.57
C VAL A 85 -0.57 6.22 -9.43
N LEU A 86 -0.93 6.82 -10.57
CA LEU A 86 -1.58 8.12 -10.63
C LEU A 86 -3.11 7.98 -10.72
N ASP A 87 -3.79 9.12 -10.88
CA ASP A 87 -5.25 9.26 -10.94
C ASP A 87 -5.97 8.16 -11.75
N ASP A 88 -6.81 7.34 -11.11
CA ASP A 88 -7.54 6.21 -11.71
C ASP A 88 -6.64 5.11 -12.30
N GLY A 89 -5.33 5.20 -12.04
CA GLY A 89 -4.36 4.19 -12.39
C GLY A 89 -4.57 2.91 -11.59
N PHE A 90 -4.26 1.78 -12.22
CA PHE A 90 -4.39 0.46 -11.63
C PHE A 90 -3.09 -0.35 -11.74
N LEU A 91 -2.69 -0.99 -10.64
CA LEU A 91 -1.57 -1.92 -10.59
C LEU A 91 -2.02 -3.29 -10.08
N ASP A 92 -1.79 -4.34 -10.84
CA ASP A 92 -1.91 -5.73 -10.40
C ASP A 92 -0.54 -6.39 -10.48
N ALA A 93 0.05 -6.76 -9.34
CA ALA A 93 1.36 -7.37 -9.26
C ALA A 93 1.28 -8.74 -8.59
N GLN A 94 1.66 -9.78 -9.34
CA GLN A 94 1.62 -11.17 -8.90
C GLN A 94 3.03 -11.77 -8.92
N GLY A 95 3.50 -12.30 -7.79
CA GLY A 95 4.85 -12.86 -7.64
C GLY A 95 5.96 -11.91 -8.09
N THR A 96 5.77 -10.60 -7.90
CA THR A 96 6.66 -9.57 -8.43
C THR A 96 7.47 -8.92 -7.30
N THR A 97 8.72 -8.56 -7.56
CA THR A 97 9.56 -7.82 -6.59
C THR A 97 9.62 -6.34 -6.95
N LEU A 98 9.06 -5.50 -6.09
CA LEU A 98 9.15 -4.04 -6.14
C LEU A 98 10.18 -3.58 -5.10
N LYS A 99 11.44 -3.37 -5.52
CA LYS A 99 12.51 -3.04 -4.57
C LYS A 99 12.34 -1.64 -3.97
N GLY A 100 11.75 -0.72 -4.74
CA GLY A 100 11.44 0.62 -4.28
C GLY A 100 10.12 0.68 -3.51
N SER A 101 9.72 1.92 -3.21
CA SER A 101 8.41 2.21 -2.65
C SER A 101 7.31 2.14 -3.70
N LEU A 102 6.08 1.84 -3.25
CA LEU A 102 4.86 1.97 -4.03
C LEU A 102 4.04 3.15 -3.51
N THR A 103 3.78 4.13 -4.37
CA THR A 103 2.90 5.26 -4.06
C THR A 103 1.68 5.25 -4.99
N SER A 104 0.48 5.29 -4.41
CA SER A 104 -0.77 5.48 -5.15
C SER A 104 -1.38 6.83 -4.74
N THR A 105 -1.55 7.73 -5.71
CA THR A 105 -2.19 9.04 -5.50
C THR A 105 -3.41 9.17 -6.40
N ASP A 106 -4.59 9.25 -5.78
CA ASP A 106 -5.90 9.19 -6.48
C ASP A 106 -6.08 7.94 -7.35
N GLY A 107 -5.32 6.86 -7.11
CA GLY A 107 -5.40 5.66 -7.93
C GLY A 107 -6.78 5.00 -7.88
N PHE A 108 -7.10 4.20 -8.91
CA PHE A 108 -8.21 3.26 -8.81
C PHE A 108 -7.91 2.23 -7.72
N GLY A 109 -6.68 1.71 -7.72
CA GLY A 109 -6.18 0.87 -6.65
C GLY A 109 -5.00 0.02 -7.07
N PHE A 110 -4.57 -0.85 -6.16
CA PHE A 110 -3.60 -1.89 -6.49
C PHE A 110 -3.92 -3.21 -5.80
N TYR A 111 -3.46 -4.29 -6.43
CA TYR A 111 -3.50 -5.64 -5.90
C TYR A 111 -2.10 -6.24 -5.89
N LEU A 112 -1.59 -6.62 -4.71
CA LEU A 112 -0.29 -7.29 -4.57
C LEU A 112 -0.54 -8.73 -4.10
N ALA A 113 -0.13 -9.71 -4.90
CA ALA A 113 -0.37 -11.11 -4.56
C ALA A 113 0.74 -12.08 -4.96
N GLY A 114 0.59 -13.34 -4.56
CA GLY A 114 1.42 -14.45 -5.04
C GLY A 114 2.87 -14.36 -4.57
N GLY A 115 3.13 -13.90 -3.34
CA GLY A 115 4.48 -13.72 -2.82
C GLY A 115 5.15 -12.41 -3.26
N THR A 116 4.38 -11.44 -3.75
CA THR A 116 4.89 -10.11 -4.11
C THR A 116 5.56 -9.44 -2.93
N LYS A 117 6.72 -8.82 -3.18
CA LYS A 117 7.48 -8.05 -2.19
C LYS A 117 7.53 -6.60 -2.61
N VAL A 118 7.32 -5.69 -1.67
CA VAL A 118 7.37 -4.24 -1.90
C VAL A 118 8.11 -3.56 -0.76
N GLY A 119 8.78 -2.44 -1.03
CA GLY A 119 9.27 -1.54 0.00
C GLY A 119 8.11 -0.84 0.74
N ALA A 120 8.32 0.41 1.15
CA ALA A 120 7.26 1.19 1.78
C ALA A 120 6.08 1.43 0.82
N VAL A 121 4.86 1.45 1.37
CA VAL A 121 3.61 1.66 0.62
C VAL A 121 2.91 2.91 1.13
N LYS A 122 2.53 3.81 0.22
CA LYS A 122 1.75 5.01 0.52
C LYS A 122 0.50 5.11 -0.36
N VAL A 123 -0.65 5.31 0.26
CA VAL A 123 -1.94 5.54 -0.40
C VAL A 123 -2.48 6.88 0.05
N SER A 124 -2.67 7.80 -0.89
CA SER A 124 -3.16 9.14 -0.63
C SER A 124 -4.13 9.61 -1.70
N SER A 125 -4.95 10.58 -1.36
CA SER A 125 -5.69 11.38 -2.33
C SER A 125 -5.04 12.75 -2.48
N ASP A 126 -5.22 13.36 -3.65
CA ASP A 126 -4.92 14.76 -3.92
C ASP A 126 -6.18 15.46 -4.44
N LYS A 127 -6.67 15.04 -5.61
CA LYS A 127 -7.81 15.65 -6.30
C LYS A 127 -9.14 15.00 -5.96
N PHE A 128 -9.15 13.73 -5.58
CA PHE A 128 -10.37 12.92 -5.44
C PHE A 128 -10.45 12.22 -4.08
N PRO A 129 -10.62 12.96 -2.98
CA PRO A 129 -10.62 12.42 -1.61
C PRO A 129 -11.75 11.43 -1.30
N ASP A 130 -12.85 11.48 -2.07
CA ASP A 130 -14.00 10.60 -1.89
C ASP A 130 -14.01 9.38 -2.82
N ARG A 131 -12.95 9.21 -3.65
CA ARG A 131 -12.84 8.03 -4.52
C ARG A 131 -12.60 6.77 -3.67
N GLY A 132 -13.32 5.70 -4.01
CA GLY A 132 -13.06 4.36 -3.49
C GLY A 132 -11.77 3.79 -4.08
N THR A 133 -10.62 4.28 -3.65
CA THR A 133 -9.31 3.69 -3.96
C THR A 133 -9.13 2.43 -3.10
N TYR A 134 -8.67 1.32 -3.66
CA TYR A 134 -8.33 0.15 -2.85
C TYR A 134 -6.83 -0.16 -2.81
N ALA A 135 -6.42 -0.73 -1.68
CA ALA A 135 -5.09 -1.27 -1.41
C ALA A 135 -5.25 -2.69 -0.90
N TYR A 136 -5.21 -3.64 -1.82
CA TYR A 136 -5.47 -5.05 -1.53
C TYR A 136 -4.19 -5.87 -1.63
N LEU A 137 -3.93 -6.69 -0.62
CA LEU A 137 -2.73 -7.49 -0.50
C LEU A 137 -3.10 -8.92 -0.09
N ASN A 138 -2.57 -9.93 -0.81
CA ASN A 138 -2.82 -11.33 -0.51
C ASN A 138 -1.53 -12.16 -0.61
N GLY A 139 -1.00 -12.61 0.53
CA GLY A 139 0.24 -13.39 0.53
C GLY A 139 1.45 -12.56 0.10
N ALA A 140 1.52 -11.28 0.50
CA ALA A 140 2.57 -10.34 0.14
C ALA A 140 3.48 -9.99 1.33
N THR A 141 4.61 -9.34 1.05
CA THR A 141 5.51 -8.75 2.06
C THR A 141 5.70 -7.26 1.81
N VAL A 142 5.53 -6.45 2.85
CA VAL A 142 5.83 -5.02 2.86
C VAL A 142 7.07 -4.78 3.74
N ASP A 143 8.20 -4.53 3.10
CA ASP A 143 9.53 -4.31 3.71
C ASP A 143 9.75 -2.86 4.17
N GLY A 144 8.68 -2.18 4.57
CA GLY A 144 8.66 -0.81 5.04
C GLY A 144 7.35 -0.46 5.71
N ASP A 145 7.11 0.83 5.92
CA ASP A 145 5.84 1.29 6.48
C ASP A 145 4.73 1.22 5.42
N PHE A 146 3.54 0.82 5.84
CA PHE A 146 2.30 0.93 5.09
C PHE A 146 1.49 2.10 5.64
N THR A 147 1.20 3.09 4.80
CA THR A 147 0.41 4.27 5.18
C THR A 147 -0.73 4.51 4.20
N ALA A 148 -1.96 4.56 4.69
CA ALA A 148 -3.14 4.92 3.91
C ALA A 148 -3.88 6.11 4.55
N GLY A 149 -4.07 7.16 3.77
CA GLY A 149 -4.87 8.34 4.14
C GLY A 149 -6.28 8.36 3.56
N VAL A 150 -6.58 7.41 2.67
CA VAL A 150 -7.87 7.25 1.97
C VAL A 150 -8.06 5.79 1.56
N GLY A 151 -9.27 5.46 1.14
CA GLY A 151 -9.55 4.21 0.45
C GLY A 151 -9.78 3.01 1.36
N GLU A 152 -9.79 1.84 0.76
CA GLU A 152 -10.07 0.54 1.36
C GLU A 152 -8.78 -0.24 1.51
N VAL A 153 -8.44 -0.66 2.74
CA VAL A 153 -7.24 -1.47 3.00
C VAL A 153 -7.67 -2.87 3.39
N TYR A 154 -7.30 -3.87 2.60
CA TYR A 154 -7.51 -5.28 2.90
C TYR A 154 -6.20 -6.04 2.73
N ALA A 155 -5.80 -6.77 3.78
CA ALA A 155 -4.60 -7.58 3.77
C ALA A 155 -4.90 -8.97 4.33
N GLU A 156 -4.60 -9.99 3.54
CA GLU A 156 -4.74 -11.39 3.93
C GLU A 156 -3.40 -12.12 3.77
N ALA A 157 -2.96 -12.85 4.81
CA ALA A 157 -1.70 -13.57 4.78
C ALA A 157 -0.48 -12.66 4.48
N VAL A 158 -0.49 -11.42 4.98
CA VAL A 158 0.56 -10.42 4.68
C VAL A 158 1.54 -10.27 5.83
N SER A 159 2.82 -10.14 5.48
CA SER A 159 3.87 -9.75 6.43
C SER A 159 4.21 -8.27 6.27
N PHE A 160 3.90 -7.45 7.28
CA PHE A 160 4.30 -6.05 7.37
C PHE A 160 5.51 -5.92 8.30
N ASN A 161 6.67 -5.56 7.75
CA ASN A 161 7.91 -5.39 8.52
C ASN A 161 8.05 -3.98 9.14
N GLY A 162 7.25 -3.02 8.67
CA GLY A 162 7.13 -1.67 9.25
C GLY A 162 5.85 -1.47 10.04
N ASN A 163 5.52 -0.19 10.25
CA ASN A 163 4.26 0.23 10.85
C ASN A 163 3.11 0.11 9.84
N VAL A 164 1.90 -0.12 10.35
CA VAL A 164 0.67 -0.04 9.55
C VAL A 164 -0.16 1.13 10.06
N THR A 165 -0.41 2.11 9.20
CA THR A 165 -1.19 3.30 9.53
C THR A 165 -2.36 3.49 8.56
N GLY A 166 -3.58 3.53 9.09
CA GLY A 166 -4.78 3.95 8.38
C GLY A 166 -5.37 5.19 9.03
N THR A 167 -5.53 6.29 8.29
CA THR A 167 -6.12 7.54 8.79
C THR A 167 -7.19 8.02 7.83
N ASN A 168 -8.41 8.25 8.32
CA ASN A 168 -9.56 8.73 7.51
C ASN A 168 -9.90 7.84 6.29
N VAL A 169 -9.52 6.56 6.36
CA VAL A 169 -9.80 5.53 5.36
C VAL A 169 -11.25 5.06 5.42
N ALA A 170 -11.70 4.31 4.42
CA ALA A 170 -12.95 3.58 4.50
C ALA A 170 -12.85 2.49 5.57
N TYR A 171 -11.88 1.57 5.44
CA TYR A 171 -11.59 0.55 6.46
C TYR A 171 -10.15 0.05 6.41
N VAL A 172 -9.73 -0.62 7.49
CA VAL A 172 -8.50 -1.42 7.54
C VAL A 172 -8.82 -2.82 8.04
N ASP A 173 -8.75 -3.80 7.16
CA ASP A 173 -9.02 -5.21 7.49
C ASP A 173 -7.73 -6.02 7.33
N LEU A 174 -7.23 -6.56 8.44
CA LEU A 174 -6.08 -7.45 8.48
C LEU A 174 -6.52 -8.85 8.93
N VAL A 175 -6.29 -9.83 8.06
CA VAL A 175 -6.66 -11.23 8.27
C VAL A 175 -5.43 -12.10 8.12
N ASN A 176 -5.19 -13.01 9.07
CA ASN A 176 -4.06 -13.95 9.04
C ASN A 176 -2.71 -13.26 8.75
N SER A 177 -2.50 -12.05 9.29
CA SER A 177 -1.40 -11.17 8.92
C SER A 177 -0.48 -10.91 10.11
N VAL A 178 0.75 -10.51 9.82
CA VAL A 178 1.77 -10.19 10.83
C VAL A 178 2.17 -8.73 10.67
N VAL A 179 2.12 -7.96 11.76
CA VAL A 179 2.64 -6.59 11.82
C VAL A 179 3.79 -6.55 12.82
N ALA A 180 5.00 -6.31 12.33
CA ALA A 180 6.22 -6.35 13.13
C ALA A 180 6.37 -5.15 14.09
N LYS A 181 5.72 -4.02 13.76
CA LYS A 181 5.76 -2.79 14.55
C LYS A 181 4.35 -2.35 14.95
N ASP A 182 4.13 -1.05 15.04
CA ASP A 182 2.89 -0.50 15.53
C ASP A 182 1.80 -0.54 14.45
N ILE A 183 0.56 -0.71 14.90
CA ILE A 183 -0.63 -0.47 14.09
C ILE A 183 -1.44 0.69 14.66
N THR A 184 -1.79 1.64 13.80
CA THR A 184 -2.64 2.78 14.14
C THR A 184 -3.76 2.91 13.13
N VAL A 185 -5.00 2.82 13.58
CA VAL A 185 -6.20 3.03 12.77
C VAL A 185 -7.04 4.14 13.39
N THR A 186 -7.09 5.28 12.69
CA THR A 186 -7.77 6.49 13.16
C THR A 186 -8.83 6.94 12.17
N GLY A 187 -10.06 7.16 12.65
CA GLY A 187 -11.11 7.77 11.84
C GLY A 187 -11.58 6.91 10.65
N ALA A 188 -11.47 5.58 10.73
CA ALA A 188 -11.98 4.70 9.68
C ALA A 188 -13.51 4.76 9.63
N LYS A 189 -14.05 5.12 8.46
CA LYS A 189 -15.46 5.44 8.26
C LYS A 189 -16.36 4.21 8.39
N LEU A 190 -15.91 3.06 7.88
CA LEU A 190 -16.55 1.76 7.98
C LEU A 190 -15.90 0.88 9.08
N GLY A 191 -14.71 1.28 9.54
CA GLY A 191 -14.07 0.71 10.73
C GLY A 191 -12.89 -0.21 10.39
N ALA A 192 -12.72 -1.29 11.14
CA ALA A 192 -11.53 -2.14 11.00
C ALA A 192 -11.75 -3.56 11.54
N VAL A 193 -11.02 -4.50 10.95
CA VAL A 193 -10.94 -5.89 11.38
C VAL A 193 -9.49 -6.27 11.65
N ALA A 194 -9.23 -6.92 12.78
CA ALA A 194 -7.95 -7.56 13.09
C ALA A 194 -8.19 -9.02 13.49
N CYS A 195 -8.13 -9.92 12.51
CA CYS A 195 -8.50 -11.32 12.66
C CYS A 195 -7.31 -12.26 12.48
N ALA A 196 -7.17 -13.27 13.36
CA ALA A 196 -6.16 -14.32 13.26
C ALA A 196 -4.73 -13.78 13.03
N SER A 197 -4.45 -12.59 13.56
CA SER A 197 -3.26 -11.81 13.21
C SER A 197 -2.33 -11.63 14.41
N GLU A 198 -1.06 -11.38 14.13
CA GLU A 198 -0.02 -11.16 15.13
C GLU A 198 0.53 -9.73 15.04
N PHE A 199 0.54 -9.02 16.17
CA PHE A 199 0.99 -7.64 16.27
C PHE A 199 2.13 -7.55 17.28
N TYR A 200 3.30 -7.12 16.84
CA TYR A 200 4.51 -7.13 17.66
C TYR A 200 4.86 -5.76 18.27
N GLY A 201 4.30 -4.67 17.74
CA GLY A 201 4.29 -3.36 18.38
C GLY A 201 3.01 -3.09 19.18
N ASN A 202 2.76 -1.82 19.42
CA ASN A 202 1.53 -1.33 20.03
C ASN A 202 0.42 -1.16 18.99
N ALA A 203 -0.82 -1.31 19.43
CA ALA A 203 -2.00 -1.17 18.60
C ALA A 203 -2.92 -0.06 19.13
N SER A 204 -3.35 0.83 18.24
CA SER A 204 -4.27 1.91 18.55
C SER A 204 -5.41 1.99 17.54
N TYR A 205 -6.65 1.94 18.03
CA TYR A 205 -7.87 2.12 17.25
C TYR A 205 -8.68 3.27 17.84
N THR A 206 -8.73 4.40 17.14
CA THR A 206 -9.37 5.63 17.65
C THR A 206 -10.32 6.29 16.66
N GLY A 207 -11.42 6.86 17.15
CA GLY A 207 -12.34 7.67 16.32
C GLY A 207 -13.03 6.91 15.18
N ASN A 208 -13.05 5.58 15.19
CA ASN A 208 -13.65 4.76 14.14
C ASN A 208 -15.18 4.68 14.30
N SER A 209 -15.91 4.52 13.19
CA SER A 209 -17.36 4.86 13.18
C SER A 209 -18.37 3.72 13.05
N LYS A 210 -18.14 2.64 12.27
CA LYS A 210 -19.20 1.64 12.03
C LYS A 210 -18.96 0.33 12.78
N ALA A 211 -17.87 -0.38 12.50
CA ALA A 211 -17.58 -1.64 13.17
C ALA A 211 -16.09 -1.75 13.51
N LEU A 212 -15.76 -2.14 14.74
CA LEU A 212 -14.42 -2.58 15.09
C LEU A 212 -14.51 -4.03 15.56
N GLN A 213 -13.84 -4.93 14.85
CA GLN A 213 -13.75 -6.33 15.22
C GLN A 213 -12.29 -6.70 15.46
N ILE A 214 -11.95 -6.94 16.73
CA ILE A 214 -10.58 -7.21 17.15
C ILE A 214 -10.54 -8.61 17.78
N GLY A 215 -9.98 -9.57 17.03
CA GLY A 215 -9.91 -10.98 17.38
C GLY A 215 -11.03 -11.82 16.77
N ALA A 216 -11.66 -12.69 17.58
CA ALA A 216 -12.57 -13.76 17.15
C ALA A 216 -13.81 -13.31 16.34
N ASN A 217 -14.57 -14.32 15.89
CA ASN A 217 -15.82 -14.23 15.14
C ASN A 217 -16.62 -13.00 15.59
N GLY A 218 -16.75 -12.05 14.68
CA GLY A 218 -17.55 -10.87 14.89
C GLY A 218 -18.49 -10.64 13.73
N PRO A 219 -19.20 -9.51 13.74
CA PRO A 219 -20.26 -9.24 12.79
C PRO A 219 -19.75 -9.01 11.36
N VAL A 220 -18.45 -8.77 11.16
CA VAL A 220 -17.88 -8.38 9.85
C VAL A 220 -17.25 -9.57 9.12
N VAL A 221 -16.39 -10.32 9.79
CA VAL A 221 -15.68 -11.47 9.20
C VAL A 221 -15.71 -12.65 10.17
N GLY A 222 -15.92 -13.86 9.65
CA GLY A 222 -15.70 -15.07 10.44
C GLY A 222 -14.23 -15.19 10.82
N CYS A 223 -13.93 -15.13 12.11
CA CYS A 223 -12.59 -15.23 12.68
C CYS A 223 -12.52 -16.32 13.76
N GLU A 224 -12.23 -17.55 13.37
CA GLU A 224 -12.23 -18.66 14.33
C GLU A 224 -10.98 -18.67 15.24
N GLN A 225 -9.91 -18.02 14.81
CA GLN A 225 -8.61 -18.05 15.49
C GLN A 225 -8.38 -16.81 16.35
N ALA A 226 -7.54 -16.98 17.38
CA ALA A 226 -7.16 -15.88 18.27
C ALA A 226 -6.19 -14.92 17.57
N SER A 227 -6.30 -13.63 17.88
CA SER A 227 -5.28 -12.63 17.54
C SER A 227 -4.30 -12.46 18.71
N TYR A 228 -3.04 -12.22 18.38
CA TYR A 228 -1.95 -12.08 19.35
C TYR A 228 -1.38 -10.65 19.31
N TRP A 229 -1.17 -10.07 20.50
CA TRP A 229 -0.67 -8.72 20.68
C TRP A 229 0.51 -8.76 21.64
N ALA A 230 1.71 -8.46 21.16
CA ALA A 230 2.91 -8.39 21.99
C ALA A 230 2.93 -7.10 22.83
N GLY A 231 2.56 -5.97 22.23
CA GLY A 231 2.46 -4.68 22.88
C GLY A 231 1.09 -4.41 23.50
N ASP A 232 0.84 -3.13 23.74
CA ASP A 232 -0.44 -2.64 24.28
C ASP A 232 -1.50 -2.57 23.18
N LEU A 233 -2.75 -2.87 23.55
CA LEU A 233 -3.93 -2.69 22.71
C LEU A 233 -4.81 -1.59 23.30
N THR A 234 -4.92 -0.47 22.58
CA THR A 234 -5.73 0.69 22.96
C THR A 234 -6.87 0.90 21.99
N VAL A 235 -8.10 0.93 22.49
CA VAL A 235 -9.32 1.13 21.69
C VAL A 235 -10.16 2.21 22.35
N SER A 236 -10.10 3.45 21.85
CA SER A 236 -10.70 4.60 22.54
C SER A 236 -11.42 5.58 21.61
N GLY A 237 -12.46 6.23 22.13
CA GLY A 237 -13.16 7.31 21.42
C GLY A 237 -13.85 6.85 20.14
N ASN A 238 -14.19 5.56 20.01
CA ASN A 238 -14.84 5.03 18.81
C ASN A 238 -16.36 5.18 18.90
N LYS A 239 -16.99 5.51 17.77
CA LYS A 239 -18.45 5.50 17.58
C LYS A 239 -18.96 4.21 16.90
N ALA A 240 -18.06 3.26 16.71
CA ALA A 240 -18.32 1.96 16.11
C ALA A 240 -18.96 0.99 17.10
N ASP A 241 -19.61 -0.04 16.56
CA ASP A 241 -19.91 -1.27 17.30
C ASP A 241 -18.58 -2.01 17.54
N VAL A 242 -18.06 -1.95 18.77
CA VAL A 242 -16.74 -2.46 19.15
C VAL A 242 -16.84 -3.85 19.78
N HIS A 243 -16.30 -4.84 19.08
CA HIS A 243 -16.17 -6.23 19.50
C HIS A 243 -14.69 -6.58 19.71
N VAL A 244 -14.32 -6.91 20.94
CA VAL A 244 -12.94 -7.31 21.30
C VAL A 244 -12.98 -8.68 21.96
N SER A 245 -12.68 -9.74 21.22
CA SER A 245 -12.81 -11.10 21.69
C SER A 245 -11.66 -12.02 21.30
N ASN A 246 -11.39 -13.05 22.10
CA ASN A 246 -10.38 -14.08 21.82
C ASN A 246 -8.99 -13.52 21.48
N ASN A 247 -8.57 -12.50 22.24
CA ASN A 247 -7.23 -11.93 22.09
C ASN A 247 -6.28 -12.50 23.15
N ILE A 248 -5.01 -12.64 22.77
CA ILE A 248 -3.90 -12.84 23.71
C ILE A 248 -3.08 -11.56 23.72
N VAL A 249 -3.22 -10.76 24.77
CA VAL A 249 -2.53 -9.46 24.91
C VAL A 249 -1.44 -9.59 25.95
N ARG A 250 -0.17 -9.44 25.53
CA ARG A 250 0.96 -9.45 26.46
C ARG A 250 1.14 -8.12 27.19
N GLY A 251 0.86 -7.01 26.52
CA GLY A 251 0.78 -5.68 27.12
C GLY A 251 -0.54 -5.44 27.83
N ASN A 252 -0.93 -4.17 27.87
CA ASN A 252 -2.17 -3.69 28.47
C ASN A 252 -3.32 -3.75 27.46
N LEU A 253 -4.53 -3.96 27.96
CA LEU A 253 -5.77 -3.73 27.21
C LEU A 253 -6.47 -2.53 27.84
N SER A 254 -6.67 -1.47 27.06
CA SER A 254 -7.23 -0.23 27.60
C SER A 254 -8.16 0.48 26.64
N GLY A 255 -9.06 1.27 27.20
CA GLY A 255 -9.76 2.28 26.44
C GLY A 255 -10.90 2.96 27.16
N ALA A 256 -11.25 4.12 26.64
CA ALA A 256 -12.29 4.99 27.18
C ALA A 256 -13.08 5.64 26.04
N ASP A 257 -14.23 6.22 26.38
CA ASP A 257 -15.06 7.04 25.49
C ASP A 257 -15.55 6.34 24.21
N ASN A 258 -15.56 5.01 24.17
CA ASN A 258 -16.24 4.26 23.13
C ASN A 258 -17.75 4.29 23.39
N ASP A 259 -18.52 4.51 22.34
CA ASP A 259 -19.96 4.71 22.39
C ASP A 259 -20.62 4.14 21.13
N PRO A 260 -21.30 2.98 21.20
CA PRO A 260 -21.60 2.23 22.43
C PRO A 260 -20.35 1.65 23.13
N ALA A 261 -20.51 1.30 24.43
CA ALA A 261 -19.45 0.65 25.18
C ALA A 261 -19.04 -0.70 24.53
N PRO A 262 -17.75 -1.09 24.57
CA PRO A 262 -17.28 -2.30 23.91
C PRO A 262 -17.91 -3.56 24.50
N THR A 263 -18.15 -4.56 23.64
CA THR A 263 -18.50 -5.92 24.04
C THR A 263 -17.36 -6.87 23.74
N GLY A 264 -17.31 -8.00 24.44
CA GLY A 264 -16.27 -8.97 24.18
C GLY A 264 -16.20 -10.11 25.18
N SER A 265 -15.38 -11.11 24.86
CA SER A 265 -15.15 -12.28 25.70
C SER A 265 -13.80 -12.93 25.41
N ASN A 266 -13.35 -13.81 26.30
CA ASN A 266 -12.17 -14.66 26.06
C ASN A 266 -10.86 -13.92 25.78
N ASN A 267 -10.71 -12.69 26.26
CA ASN A 267 -9.44 -11.96 26.20
C ASN A 267 -8.53 -12.42 27.35
N ARG A 268 -7.32 -12.85 27.01
CA ARG A 268 -6.25 -13.20 27.96
C ARG A 268 -5.23 -12.07 27.97
N VAL A 269 -5.27 -11.25 29.02
CA VAL A 269 -4.40 -10.09 29.17
C VAL A 269 -3.38 -10.36 30.26
N ARG A 270 -2.10 -10.17 29.95
CA ARG A 270 -1.00 -10.33 30.92
C ARG A 270 -0.66 -9.01 31.63
N GLY A 271 -0.78 -7.88 30.93
CA GLY A 271 -0.69 -6.54 31.53
C GLY A 271 -1.97 -6.16 32.27
N THR A 272 -2.22 -4.86 32.39
CA THR A 272 -3.44 -4.35 33.03
C THR A 272 -4.59 -4.28 32.04
N VAL A 273 -5.80 -4.59 32.53
CA VAL A 273 -7.06 -4.24 31.87
C VAL A 273 -7.57 -2.96 32.52
N SER A 274 -8.01 -1.98 31.73
CA SER A 274 -8.47 -0.70 32.27
C SER A 274 -9.59 -0.05 31.45
N GLY A 275 -10.34 0.85 32.10
CA GLY A 275 -11.40 1.64 31.47
C GLY A 275 -12.61 0.78 31.13
N GLN A 276 -13.16 0.96 29.92
CA GLN A 276 -14.37 0.24 29.49
C GLN A 276 -14.15 -1.27 29.24
N PHE A 277 -12.92 -1.77 29.44
CA PHE A 277 -12.56 -3.18 29.24
C PHE A 277 -12.52 -4.00 30.54
N GLU A 278 -12.61 -3.36 31.72
CA GLU A 278 -12.60 -4.07 33.01
C GLU A 278 -13.83 -4.98 33.18
N ASP A 279 -14.99 -4.51 32.71
CA ASP A 279 -16.29 -5.19 32.81
C ASP A 279 -16.96 -5.33 31.43
N LEU A 280 -16.30 -6.00 30.48
CA LEU A 280 -16.88 -6.24 29.14
C LEU A 280 -18.20 -7.01 29.24
N ALA A 281 -19.25 -6.44 28.65
CA ALA A 281 -20.47 -7.20 28.42
C ALA A 281 -20.22 -8.29 27.38
N PRO A 282 -20.81 -9.50 27.56
CA PRO A 282 -20.68 -10.57 26.57
C PRO A 282 -21.30 -10.14 25.25
N GLU A 283 -20.68 -10.56 24.15
CA GLU A 283 -21.25 -10.36 22.82
C GLU A 283 -22.61 -11.05 22.73
N THR A 284 -23.67 -10.27 22.48
CA THR A 284 -24.93 -10.87 22.05
C THR A 284 -24.72 -11.46 20.67
N ALA A 285 -25.08 -12.73 20.47
CA ALA A 285 -24.92 -13.44 19.21
C ALA A 285 -25.52 -12.63 18.04
N SER A 286 -24.66 -11.90 17.34
CA SER A 286 -25.01 -11.20 16.11
C SER A 286 -25.18 -12.27 15.03
N ARG A 287 -26.43 -12.56 14.67
CA ARG A 287 -26.77 -13.30 13.44
C ARG A 287 -26.73 -12.34 12.25
N GLY A 288 -25.61 -11.66 12.07
CA GLY A 288 -25.36 -10.84 10.90
C GLY A 288 -24.26 -11.49 10.10
N ALA A 289 -24.60 -12.21 9.04
CA ALA A 289 -23.64 -12.39 7.96
C ALA A 289 -23.41 -10.99 7.40
N ALA A 290 -22.29 -10.33 7.73
CA ALA A 290 -21.89 -9.18 6.96
C ALA A 290 -21.84 -9.62 5.50
N ALA A 291 -22.50 -8.83 4.64
CA ALA A 291 -22.40 -9.02 3.21
C ALA A 291 -20.90 -9.09 2.89
N THR A 292 -20.45 -10.24 2.41
CA THR A 292 -19.15 -10.37 1.78
C THR A 292 -19.18 -9.41 0.61
N HIS A 293 -18.63 -8.20 0.80
CA HIS A 293 -18.21 -7.42 -0.33
C HIS A 293 -17.17 -8.30 -1.04
N GLU A 294 -17.51 -8.80 -2.22
CA GLU A 294 -16.62 -9.58 -3.06
C GLU A 294 -15.50 -8.64 -3.54
N ARG A 295 -14.55 -8.33 -2.67
CA ARG A 295 -13.38 -7.46 -2.91
C ARG A 295 -12.60 -7.89 -4.17
N SER A 296 -12.70 -9.17 -4.52
CA SER A 296 -12.21 -9.78 -5.76
C SER A 296 -12.85 -9.23 -7.03
N ALA A 297 -14.15 -8.88 -7.01
CA ALA A 297 -14.90 -8.52 -8.22
C ALA A 297 -14.37 -7.25 -8.89
N ASP A 298 -14.06 -6.21 -8.11
CA ASP A 298 -13.52 -4.95 -8.65
C ASP A 298 -12.12 -5.15 -9.26
N VAL A 299 -11.28 -5.91 -8.57
CA VAL A 299 -9.95 -6.28 -9.04
C VAL A 299 -10.04 -7.10 -10.33
N ASP A 300 -10.89 -8.12 -10.34
CA ASP A 300 -11.08 -9.03 -11.49
C ASP A 300 -11.63 -8.28 -12.70
N GLY A 301 -12.56 -7.35 -12.48
CA GLY A 301 -13.10 -6.47 -13.51
C GLY A 301 -12.00 -5.62 -14.16
N ARG A 302 -11.22 -4.88 -13.35
CA ARG A 302 -10.17 -3.98 -13.87
C ARG A 302 -9.01 -4.76 -14.49
N ARG A 303 -8.57 -5.86 -13.87
CA ARG A 303 -7.57 -6.78 -14.43
C ARG A 303 -8.02 -7.36 -15.76
N GLY A 304 -9.25 -7.85 -15.84
CA GLY A 304 -9.82 -8.44 -17.05
C GLY A 304 -9.85 -7.43 -18.19
N ALA A 305 -10.33 -6.21 -17.92
CA ALA A 305 -10.33 -5.11 -18.89
C ALA A 305 -8.91 -4.73 -19.35
N ALA A 306 -7.96 -4.63 -18.40
CA ALA A 306 -6.56 -4.31 -18.70
C ALA A 306 -5.92 -5.36 -19.62
N LYS A 307 -6.07 -6.64 -19.29
CA LYS A 307 -5.56 -7.76 -20.10
C LYS A 307 -6.19 -7.77 -21.49
N ALA A 308 -7.50 -7.59 -21.60
CA ALA A 308 -8.17 -7.54 -22.89
C ALA A 308 -7.68 -6.38 -23.77
N ALA A 309 -7.48 -5.19 -23.18
CA ALA A 309 -6.99 -4.01 -23.90
C ALA A 309 -5.52 -4.16 -24.35
N ALA A 310 -4.66 -4.70 -23.49
CA ALA A 310 -3.26 -4.99 -23.84
C ALA A 310 -3.18 -6.03 -24.97
N HIS A 311 -3.94 -7.13 -24.85
CA HIS A 311 -4.00 -8.16 -25.88
C HIS A 311 -4.46 -7.62 -27.25
N ALA A 312 -5.47 -6.74 -27.25
CA ALA A 312 -5.97 -6.10 -28.47
C ALA A 312 -4.93 -5.17 -29.12
N THR A 313 -4.01 -4.60 -28.34
CA THR A 313 -2.91 -3.77 -28.84
C THR A 313 -1.81 -4.64 -29.47
N GLY A 314 -1.55 -5.82 -28.89
CA GLY A 314 -0.50 -6.73 -29.34
C GLY A 314 0.82 -6.53 -28.59
N PRO A 315 1.97 -6.93 -29.16
CA PRO A 315 3.26 -6.82 -28.49
C PRO A 315 3.65 -5.38 -28.17
N ALA A 316 4.10 -5.13 -26.94
CA ALA A 316 4.69 -3.85 -26.55
C ALA A 316 6.14 -3.74 -27.06
N ASP A 317 6.55 -2.52 -27.43
CA ASP A 317 7.91 -2.20 -27.89
C ASP A 317 8.78 -1.82 -26.67
N LEU A 318 9.42 -2.82 -26.05
CA LEU A 318 10.19 -2.70 -24.79
C LEU A 318 11.67 -3.08 -24.94
#